data_AF-A0A3B9Z5J5-F1
#
_entry.id   AF-A0A3B9Z5J5-F1
#
_cell.length_a   1.000
_cell.length_b   1.000
_cell.length_c   1.000
_cell.angle_alpha   90.00
_cell.angle_beta   90.00
_cell.angle_gamma   90.00
#
_symmetry.space_group_name_H-M   'P 1'
#
loop_
_entity.id
_entity.type
_entity.pdbx_description
1 polymer ?
#
loop_
_entity_poly.entity_id
_entity_poly.type
_entity_poly.pdbx_seq_one_letter_code
_entity_poly.pdbx_strand_id
1 'polypeptide(L)'
;MKIKLKVWRQKGPDADGKLVDYTLNDVSPDMSFLEMLDVLNESLIRTGQDPVDFDSDCREGICGSCGIMINGKAHGPLAGTTTCQLHMRTFRSGDEIVVEPWRAEAFPVVRDLVIDRSAFDRIIVAGGFISVNTGAAPDANAVLVPKQNADMAMDAAACIACGACVAQCKNASAALFVGAKVSHLALLP
;
A
#
# COMPACT_ATOMS: atom_id res chain seq x y z
N MET A 1 24.92 -1.64 5.70
CA MET A 1 24.53 -2.88 6.42
C MET A 1 24.19 -3.94 5.40
N LYS A 2 24.47 -5.21 5.72
CA LYS A 2 24.18 -6.33 4.81
C LYS A 2 22.73 -6.77 4.99
N ILE A 3 22.00 -6.97 3.91
CA ILE A 3 20.62 -7.47 3.90
C ILE A 3 20.51 -8.58 2.86
N LYS A 4 19.80 -9.65 3.20
CA LYS A 4 19.39 -10.68 2.24
C LYS A 4 17.91 -10.48 1.94
N LEU A 5 17.54 -10.40 0.68
CA LEU A 5 16.16 -10.33 0.26
C LEU A 5 15.74 -11.61 -0.44
N LYS A 6 14.50 -12.02 -0.23
CA LYS A 6 13.79 -12.97 -1.06
C LYS A 6 12.61 -12.25 -1.67
N VAL A 7 12.72 -11.87 -2.93
CA VAL A 7 11.69 -11.05 -3.59
C VAL A 7 10.88 -11.93 -4.52
N TRP A 8 9.56 -11.83 -4.43
CA TRP A 8 8.66 -12.46 -5.40
C TRP A 8 8.89 -11.85 -6.79
N ARG A 9 9.22 -12.71 -7.76
CA ARG A 9 9.38 -12.36 -9.17
C ARG A 9 8.33 -13.10 -9.99
N GLN A 10 7.60 -12.37 -10.82
CA GLN A 10 6.53 -12.90 -11.68
C GLN A 10 6.40 -12.00 -12.91
N LYS A 11 6.60 -12.56 -14.11
CA LYS A 11 6.67 -11.77 -15.35
C LYS A 11 5.33 -11.16 -15.80
N GLY A 12 4.21 -11.69 -15.32
CA GLY A 12 2.87 -11.28 -15.72
C GLY A 12 1.79 -12.03 -14.93
N PRO A 13 0.50 -11.68 -15.08
CA PRO A 13 -0.60 -12.24 -14.29
C PRO A 13 -0.72 -13.76 -14.40
N ASP A 14 -0.48 -14.31 -15.61
CA ASP A 14 -0.62 -15.74 -15.91
C ASP A 14 0.70 -16.52 -15.79
N ALA A 15 1.79 -15.87 -15.38
CA ALA A 15 3.09 -16.51 -15.22
C ALA A 15 3.26 -17.08 -13.82
N ASP A 16 3.91 -18.24 -13.71
CA ASP A 16 4.33 -18.78 -12.42
C ASP A 16 5.32 -17.82 -11.74
N GLY A 17 4.99 -17.39 -10.54
CA GLY A 17 5.87 -16.58 -9.71
C GLY A 17 6.79 -17.43 -8.82
N LYS A 18 7.91 -16.85 -8.42
CA LYS A 18 8.88 -17.50 -7.53
C LYS A 18 9.61 -16.48 -6.68
N LEU A 19 10.09 -16.91 -5.51
CA LEU A 19 11.03 -16.12 -4.72
C LEU A 19 12.43 -16.19 -5.34
N VAL A 20 13.08 -15.04 -5.48
CA VAL A 20 14.45 -14.91 -5.97
C VAL A 20 15.30 -14.21 -4.90
N ASP A 21 16.48 -14.78 -4.65
CA ASP A 21 17.40 -14.29 -3.63
C ASP A 21 18.26 -13.14 -4.15
N TYR A 22 18.38 -12.09 -3.35
CA TYR A 22 19.31 -10.97 -3.57
C TYR A 22 20.09 -10.68 -2.30
N THR A 23 21.32 -10.19 -2.46
CA THR A 23 22.14 -9.73 -1.33
C THR A 23 22.63 -8.32 -1.60
N LEU A 24 22.30 -7.39 -0.70
CA LEU A 24 22.84 -6.03 -0.69
C LEU A 24 23.82 -5.91 0.48
N ASN A 25 25.05 -5.47 0.22
CA ASN A 25 26.08 -5.41 1.26
C ASN A 25 26.15 -4.04 1.97
N ASP A 26 25.74 -2.98 1.27
CA ASP A 26 25.99 -1.58 1.68
C ASP A 26 24.71 -0.76 1.84
N VAL A 27 23.64 -1.36 2.35
CA VAL A 27 22.37 -0.65 2.61
C VAL A 27 22.56 0.36 3.74
N SER A 28 22.18 1.62 3.54
CA SER A 28 22.18 2.58 4.65
C SER A 28 21.01 2.30 5.60
N PRO A 29 21.21 2.30 6.94
CA PRO A 29 20.11 2.18 7.89
C PRO A 29 19.05 3.29 7.77
N ASP A 30 19.44 4.46 7.23
CA ASP A 30 18.55 5.61 7.06
C ASP A 30 17.77 5.59 5.75
N MET A 31 18.06 4.65 4.85
CA MET A 31 17.21 4.42 3.68
C MET A 31 15.85 3.91 4.12
N SER A 32 14.81 4.38 3.46
CA SER A 32 13.51 3.70 3.41
C SER A 32 13.64 2.35 2.71
N PHE A 33 12.64 1.49 2.93
CA PHE A 33 12.58 0.18 2.32
C PHE A 33 12.53 0.28 0.79
N LEU A 34 11.82 1.28 0.25
CA LEU A 34 11.74 1.48 -1.19
C LEU A 34 13.04 2.02 -1.78
N GLU A 35 13.75 2.92 -1.10
CA GLU A 35 15.08 3.36 -1.57
C GLU A 35 16.08 2.20 -1.61
N MET A 36 15.97 1.25 -0.68
CA MET A 36 16.75 0.02 -0.73
C MET A 36 16.39 -0.84 -1.96
N LEU A 37 15.11 -0.91 -2.35
CA LEU A 37 14.69 -1.56 -3.61
C LEU A 37 15.14 -0.77 -4.84
N ASP A 38 15.19 0.56 -4.79
CA ASP A 38 15.74 1.40 -5.87
C ASP A 38 17.23 1.07 -6.08
N VAL A 39 18.02 0.96 -5.01
CA VAL A 39 19.44 0.54 -5.06
C VAL A 39 19.59 -0.88 -5.62
N LEU A 40 18.70 -1.81 -5.25
CA LEU A 40 18.67 -3.13 -5.87
C LEU A 40 18.43 -3.02 -7.39
N ASN A 41 17.43 -2.25 -7.80
CA ASN A 41 17.09 -2.06 -9.21
C ASN A 41 18.23 -1.43 -10.01
N GLU A 42 18.93 -0.43 -9.46
CA GLU A 42 20.12 0.13 -10.10
C GLU A 42 21.20 -0.93 -10.35
N SER A 43 21.43 -1.83 -9.40
CA SER A 43 22.39 -2.93 -9.53
C SER A 43 21.96 -3.94 -10.61
N LEU A 44 20.67 -4.30 -10.63
CA LEU A 44 20.11 -5.21 -11.65
C LEU A 44 20.26 -4.61 -13.06
N ILE A 45 19.88 -3.34 -13.23
CA ILE A 45 19.99 -2.65 -14.51
C ILE A 45 21.45 -2.60 -14.99
N ARG A 46 22.40 -2.29 -14.11
CA ARG A 46 23.84 -2.26 -14.46
C ARG A 46 24.39 -3.62 -14.89
N THR A 47 23.78 -4.71 -14.43
CA THR A 47 24.16 -6.08 -14.80
C THR A 47 23.32 -6.65 -15.95
N GLY A 48 22.48 -5.83 -16.59
CA GLY A 48 21.63 -6.23 -17.72
C GLY A 48 20.45 -7.11 -17.33
N GLN A 49 20.06 -7.09 -16.04
CA GLN A 49 18.89 -7.82 -15.53
C GLN A 49 17.68 -6.89 -15.42
N ASP A 50 16.49 -7.48 -15.51
CA ASP A 50 15.24 -6.74 -15.31
C ASP A 50 15.12 -6.26 -13.85
N PRO A 51 14.81 -4.96 -13.62
CA PRO A 51 14.51 -4.47 -12.28
C PRO A 51 13.30 -5.21 -11.70
N VAL A 52 13.17 -5.19 -10.38
CA VAL A 52 11.95 -5.61 -9.68
C VAL A 52 10.90 -4.53 -9.86
N ASP A 53 9.75 -4.89 -10.41
CA ASP A 53 8.61 -3.98 -10.52
C ASP A 53 7.88 -3.85 -9.17
N PHE A 54 7.68 -2.61 -8.73
CA PHE A 54 6.87 -2.27 -7.56
C PHE A 54 6.25 -0.87 -7.72
N ASP A 55 5.07 -0.66 -7.16
CA ASP A 55 4.40 0.64 -7.22
C ASP A 55 4.95 1.61 -6.18
N SER A 56 5.14 2.85 -6.60
CA SER A 56 5.49 3.96 -5.73
C SER A 56 5.10 5.29 -6.37
N ASP A 57 4.82 6.28 -5.53
CA ASP A 57 4.46 7.63 -5.96
C ASP A 57 4.90 8.66 -4.89
N CYS A 58 4.04 9.01 -3.93
CA CYS A 58 4.31 10.11 -2.99
C CYS A 58 5.55 9.95 -2.09
N ARG A 59 6.03 8.72 -1.84
CA ARG A 59 7.11 8.35 -0.88
C ARG A 59 6.92 8.82 0.59
N GLU A 60 5.85 9.54 0.92
CA GLU A 60 5.60 10.14 2.23
C GLU A 60 4.50 9.43 3.04
N GLY A 61 3.95 8.34 2.51
CA GLY A 61 2.98 7.49 3.20
C GLY A 61 1.52 7.94 3.12
N ILE A 62 1.17 8.75 2.10
CA ILE A 62 -0.18 9.30 1.95
C ILE A 62 -0.96 8.80 0.72
N CYS A 63 -0.30 8.42 -0.39
CA CYS A 63 -1.00 7.98 -1.61
C CYS A 63 -1.52 6.53 -1.57
N GLY A 64 -0.98 5.70 -0.67
CA GLY A 64 -1.34 4.29 -0.56
C GLY A 64 -0.76 3.34 -1.62
N SER A 65 0.11 3.79 -2.54
CA SER A 65 0.59 2.95 -3.66
C SER A 65 1.67 1.93 -3.30
N CYS A 66 2.47 2.15 -2.25
CA CYS A 66 3.65 1.33 -1.93
C CYS A 66 3.34 -0.03 -1.25
N GLY A 67 2.27 -0.68 -1.68
CA GLY A 67 1.71 -1.84 -1.00
C GLY A 67 2.43 -3.16 -1.29
N ILE A 68 3.23 -3.64 -0.33
CA ILE A 68 3.92 -4.96 -0.40
C ILE A 68 3.98 -5.64 0.97
N MET A 69 3.93 -6.97 0.97
CA MET A 69 4.11 -7.80 2.17
C MET A 69 5.60 -7.90 2.49
N ILE A 70 5.96 -7.67 3.75
CA ILE A 70 7.33 -7.79 4.25
C ILE A 70 7.33 -8.75 5.42
N ASN A 71 7.99 -9.90 5.26
CA ASN A 71 7.97 -11.01 6.21
C ASN A 71 6.53 -11.43 6.60
N GLY A 72 5.64 -11.49 5.61
CA GLY A 72 4.23 -11.86 5.80
C GLY A 72 3.36 -10.80 6.51
N LYS A 73 3.88 -9.60 6.76
CA LYS A 73 3.13 -8.47 7.32
C LYS A 73 2.95 -7.37 6.28
N ALA A 74 1.72 -6.87 6.14
CA ALA A 74 1.44 -5.76 5.24
C ALA A 74 2.21 -4.50 5.67
N HIS A 75 2.98 -3.89 4.76
CA HIS A 75 3.89 -2.76 5.04
C HIS A 75 5.00 -3.03 6.07
N GLY A 76 5.16 -4.28 6.53
CA GLY A 76 6.20 -4.69 7.45
C GLY A 76 5.82 -4.59 8.94
N PRO A 77 6.81 -4.55 9.84
CA PRO A 77 6.61 -4.88 11.25
C PRO A 77 6.08 -3.73 12.12
N LEU A 78 6.11 -2.49 11.63
CA LEU A 78 5.72 -1.30 12.39
C LEU A 78 4.23 -1.00 12.24
N ALA A 79 3.58 -0.62 13.34
CA ALA A 79 2.18 -0.20 13.32
C ALA A 79 2.04 1.20 12.69
N GLY A 80 0.96 1.42 11.94
CA GLY A 80 0.64 2.73 11.35
C GLY A 80 1.68 3.23 10.33
N THR A 81 2.45 2.31 9.73
CA THR A 81 3.52 2.62 8.78
C THR A 81 3.16 2.12 7.39
N THR A 82 3.62 2.84 6.37
CA THR A 82 3.62 2.39 4.98
C THR A 82 5.03 1.94 4.58
N THR A 83 5.14 1.11 3.55
CA THR A 83 6.45 0.58 3.10
C THR A 83 7.46 1.69 2.81
N CYS A 84 7.02 2.79 2.18
CA CYS A 84 7.90 3.93 1.87
C CYS A 84 8.37 4.69 3.11
N GLN A 85 7.73 4.50 4.26
CA GLN A 85 8.10 5.09 5.55
C GLN A 85 8.81 4.09 6.47
N LEU A 86 8.84 2.80 6.12
CA LEU A 86 9.62 1.80 6.82
C LEU A 86 11.10 2.01 6.51
N HIS A 87 11.94 2.19 7.53
CA HIS A 87 13.37 2.41 7.35
C HIS A 87 14.18 1.15 7.61
N MET A 88 15.35 1.03 6.96
CA MET A 88 16.19 -0.16 7.05
C MET A 88 16.79 -0.37 8.45
N ARG A 89 16.91 0.68 9.26
CA ARG A 89 17.25 0.60 10.70
C ARG A 89 16.26 -0.22 11.54
N THR A 90 15.09 -0.54 11.03
CA THR A 90 14.15 -1.48 11.67
C THR A 90 14.64 -2.93 11.62
N PHE A 91 15.58 -3.25 10.71
CA PHE A 91 16.18 -4.57 10.54
C PHE A 91 17.62 -4.60 11.06
N ARG A 92 18.17 -5.80 11.20
CA ARG A 92 19.57 -6.03 11.61
C ARG A 92 20.42 -6.45 10.42
N SER A 93 21.71 -6.16 10.51
CA SER A 93 22.65 -6.59 9.47
C SER A 93 22.72 -8.11 9.43
N GLY A 94 22.53 -8.69 8.25
CA GLY A 94 22.48 -10.13 8.01
C GLY A 94 21.07 -10.71 7.98
N ASP A 95 20.04 -9.92 8.31
CA ASP A 95 18.65 -10.36 8.25
C ASP A 95 18.25 -10.81 6.84
N GLU A 96 17.40 -11.82 6.79
CA GLU A 96 16.69 -12.25 5.59
C GLU A 96 15.28 -11.67 5.62
N ILE A 97 14.91 -10.97 4.55
CA ILE A 97 13.62 -10.30 4.41
C ILE A 97 12.91 -10.85 3.18
N VAL A 98 11.74 -11.43 3.39
CA VAL A 98 10.86 -11.91 2.32
C VAL A 98 9.93 -10.79 1.90
N VAL A 99 9.87 -10.50 0.60
CA VAL A 99 9.09 -9.43 0.01
C VAL A 99 8.17 -10.00 -1.05
N GLU A 100 6.87 -9.76 -0.92
CA GLU A 100 5.84 -10.35 -1.76
C GLU A 100 4.77 -9.30 -2.11
N PRO A 101 4.04 -9.48 -3.22
CA PRO A 101 2.86 -8.65 -3.50
C PRO A 101 1.78 -8.83 -2.43
N TRP A 102 0.75 -7.98 -2.46
CA TRP A 102 -0.46 -8.21 -1.67
C TRP A 102 -1.04 -9.60 -1.89
N ARG A 103 -1.35 -10.29 -0.79
CA ARG A 103 -1.89 -11.65 -0.79
C ARG A 103 -3.40 -11.63 -0.65
N ALA A 104 -4.10 -11.12 -1.67
CA ALA A 104 -5.56 -11.17 -1.74
C ALA A 104 -6.01 -11.37 -3.18
N GLU A 105 -7.05 -12.19 -3.38
CA GLU A 105 -7.63 -12.45 -4.71
C GLU A 105 -8.13 -11.16 -5.39
N ALA A 106 -8.62 -10.20 -4.58
CA ALA A 106 -9.04 -8.89 -5.06
C ALA A 106 -7.87 -8.01 -5.57
N PHE A 107 -6.61 -8.43 -5.35
CA PHE A 107 -5.39 -7.74 -5.74
C PHE A 107 -4.49 -8.67 -6.59
N PRO A 108 -4.93 -9.06 -7.79
CA PRO A 108 -4.16 -9.95 -8.62
C PRO A 108 -2.82 -9.29 -9.02
N VAL A 109 -1.77 -10.11 -9.10
CA VAL A 109 -0.43 -9.65 -9.48
C VAL A 109 -0.44 -9.24 -10.95
N VAL A 110 0.06 -8.03 -11.23
CA VAL A 110 0.32 -7.56 -12.60
C VAL A 110 1.72 -8.01 -13.01
N ARG A 111 2.72 -7.71 -12.20
CA ARG A 111 4.13 -8.10 -12.42
C ARG A 111 4.94 -7.89 -11.13
N ASP A 112 5.76 -8.86 -10.77
CA ASP A 112 6.57 -8.86 -9.54
C ASP A 112 5.75 -8.45 -8.30
N LEU A 113 5.95 -7.23 -7.78
CA LEU A 113 5.26 -6.71 -6.59
C LEU A 113 4.09 -5.77 -6.93
N VAL A 114 3.89 -5.45 -8.22
CA VAL A 114 2.78 -4.62 -8.71
C VAL A 114 1.50 -5.46 -8.78
N ILE A 115 0.39 -4.86 -8.35
CA ILE A 115 -0.92 -5.50 -8.28
C ILE A 115 -2.00 -4.62 -8.93
N ASP A 116 -3.09 -5.23 -9.37
CA ASP A 116 -4.27 -4.50 -9.78
C ASP A 116 -5.15 -4.16 -8.56
N ARG A 117 -5.43 -2.88 -8.34
CA ARG A 117 -6.30 -2.37 -7.27
C ARG A 117 -7.66 -1.88 -7.76
N SER A 118 -8.01 -2.10 -9.02
CA SER A 118 -9.28 -1.65 -9.64
C SER A 118 -10.54 -2.13 -8.90
N ALA A 119 -10.45 -3.17 -8.07
CA ALA A 119 -11.51 -3.57 -7.14
C ALA A 119 -11.92 -2.43 -6.18
N PHE A 120 -10.97 -1.64 -5.70
CA PHE A 120 -11.25 -0.50 -4.83
C PHE A 120 -11.93 0.63 -5.59
N ASP A 121 -11.49 0.93 -6.81
CA ASP A 121 -12.13 1.94 -7.65
C ASP A 121 -13.58 1.58 -7.94
N ARG A 122 -13.86 0.31 -8.27
CA ARG A 122 -15.23 -0.20 -8.47
C ARG A 122 -16.12 0.02 -7.24
N ILE A 123 -15.59 -0.19 -6.03
CA ILE A 123 -16.31 0.05 -4.78
C ILE A 123 -16.62 1.54 -4.61
N ILE A 124 -15.64 2.42 -4.84
CA ILE A 124 -15.83 3.87 -4.71
C ILE A 124 -16.84 4.38 -5.76
N VAL A 125 -16.76 3.92 -7.01
CA VAL A 125 -17.70 4.35 -8.06
C VAL A 125 -19.12 3.84 -7.81
N ALA A 126 -19.29 2.69 -7.14
CA ALA A 126 -20.61 2.13 -6.86
C ALA A 126 -21.46 2.93 -5.85
N GLY A 127 -20.86 3.81 -5.05
CA GLY A 127 -21.59 4.58 -4.03
C GLY A 127 -20.73 5.34 -3.03
N GLY A 128 -19.43 5.48 -3.30
CA GLY A 128 -18.46 6.24 -2.50
C GLY A 128 -18.49 7.74 -2.76
N PHE A 129 -19.68 8.31 -2.99
CA PHE A 129 -19.90 9.72 -3.25
C PHE A 129 -21.15 10.23 -2.53
N ILE A 130 -21.18 11.52 -2.21
CA ILE A 130 -22.40 12.19 -1.76
C ILE A 130 -23.18 12.70 -2.97
N SER A 131 -24.50 12.53 -2.95
CA SER A 131 -25.38 13.06 -4.01
C SER A 131 -25.82 14.47 -3.64
N VAL A 132 -25.28 15.48 -4.31
CA VAL A 132 -25.68 16.88 -4.14
C VAL A 132 -26.33 17.42 -5.41
N ASN A 133 -27.38 18.23 -5.27
CA ASN A 133 -27.99 18.90 -6.40
C ASN A 133 -26.96 19.84 -7.06
N THR A 134 -26.82 19.75 -8.39
CA THR A 134 -25.97 20.67 -9.15
C THR A 134 -26.55 22.09 -9.07
N GLY A 135 -25.85 23.00 -8.39
CA GLY A 135 -26.27 24.38 -8.14
C GLY A 135 -25.18 25.19 -7.44
N ALA A 136 -25.48 26.41 -7.02
CA ALA A 136 -24.57 27.15 -6.14
C ALA A 136 -24.41 26.40 -4.81
N ALA A 137 -23.18 26.14 -4.41
CA ALA A 137 -22.92 25.54 -3.10
C ALA A 137 -23.53 26.44 -2.01
N PRO A 138 -24.25 25.87 -1.02
CA PRO A 138 -24.75 26.65 0.10
C PRO A 138 -23.57 27.22 0.91
N ASP A 139 -23.83 28.24 1.75
CA ASP A 139 -22.83 28.73 2.69
C ASP A 139 -22.29 27.57 3.54
N ALA A 140 -20.98 27.51 3.77
CA ALA A 140 -20.36 26.40 4.51
C ALA A 140 -20.91 26.25 5.94
N ASN A 141 -21.46 27.32 6.52
CA ASN A 141 -22.09 27.33 7.84
C ASN A 141 -23.60 27.05 7.80
N ALA A 142 -24.19 26.89 6.61
CA ALA A 142 -25.63 26.62 6.46
C ALA A 142 -26.01 25.21 6.91
N VAL A 143 -25.06 24.27 6.94
CA VAL A 143 -25.28 22.89 7.39
C VAL A 143 -24.43 22.63 8.63
N LEU A 144 -25.10 22.58 9.79
CA LEU A 144 -24.44 22.33 11.06
C LEU A 144 -24.10 20.84 11.21
N VAL A 145 -22.82 20.52 11.35
CA VAL A 145 -22.35 19.16 11.63
C VAL A 145 -21.89 19.09 13.09
N PRO A 146 -22.44 18.17 13.91
CA PRO A 146 -21.94 17.96 15.26
C PRO A 146 -20.44 17.64 15.25
N LYS A 147 -19.66 18.26 16.14
CA LYS A 147 -18.19 18.06 16.20
C LYS A 147 -17.80 16.58 16.28
N GLN A 148 -18.52 15.79 17.05
CA GLN A 148 -18.28 14.36 17.18
C GLN A 148 -18.44 13.63 15.83
N ASN A 149 -19.44 13.98 15.02
CA ASN A 149 -19.63 13.40 13.70
C ASN A 149 -18.52 13.82 12.75
N ALA A 150 -18.12 15.11 12.77
CA ALA A 150 -17.02 15.60 11.95
C ALA A 150 -15.70 14.89 12.27
N ASP A 151 -15.40 14.67 13.55
CA ASP A 151 -14.19 13.95 13.98
C ASP A 151 -14.19 12.49 13.54
N MET A 152 -15.29 11.79 13.77
CA MET A 152 -15.43 10.39 13.36
C MET A 152 -15.40 10.24 11.84
N ALA A 153 -16.00 11.18 11.10
CA ALA A 153 -15.94 11.20 9.65
C ALA A 153 -14.52 11.44 9.13
N MET A 154 -13.76 12.33 9.78
CA MET A 154 -12.37 12.61 9.43
C MET A 154 -11.44 11.43 9.74
N ASP A 155 -11.64 10.76 10.88
CA ASP A 155 -10.88 9.56 11.23
C ASP A 155 -11.10 8.44 10.18
N ALA A 156 -12.34 8.25 9.75
CA ALA A 156 -12.65 7.34 8.65
C ALA A 156 -12.12 7.84 7.27
N ALA A 157 -12.11 9.15 7.04
CA ALA A 157 -11.59 9.79 5.83
C ALA A 157 -10.08 9.57 5.64
N ALA A 158 -9.34 9.40 6.74
CA ALA A 158 -7.90 9.20 6.74
C ALA A 158 -7.46 7.91 6.01
N CYS A 159 -8.41 7.04 5.62
CA CYS A 159 -8.15 5.88 4.77
C CYS A 159 -7.58 6.27 3.39
N ILE A 160 -6.27 6.04 3.20
CA ILE A 160 -5.53 6.27 1.95
C ILE A 160 -5.68 5.18 0.88
N ALA A 161 -6.62 4.23 1.07
CA ALA A 161 -6.85 3.12 0.14
C ALA A 161 -5.61 2.27 -0.20
N CYS A 162 -4.69 2.07 0.76
CA CYS A 162 -3.47 1.28 0.53
C CYS A 162 -3.69 -0.23 0.37
N GLY A 163 -4.86 -0.73 0.80
CA GLY A 163 -5.22 -2.15 0.68
C GLY A 163 -4.65 -3.07 1.78
N ALA A 164 -3.79 -2.56 2.67
CA ALA A 164 -3.15 -3.37 3.71
C ALA A 164 -4.15 -4.11 4.61
N CYS A 165 -5.28 -3.51 4.95
CA CYS A 165 -6.32 -4.15 5.77
C CYS A 165 -6.90 -5.39 5.08
N VAL A 166 -7.14 -5.33 3.77
CA VAL A 166 -7.64 -6.44 2.96
C VAL A 166 -6.55 -7.48 2.75
N ALA A 167 -5.33 -7.07 2.40
CA ALA A 167 -4.19 -7.97 2.14
C ALA A 167 -3.73 -8.73 3.38
N GLN A 168 -3.85 -8.15 4.57
CA GLN A 168 -3.49 -8.80 5.83
C GLN A 168 -4.60 -9.73 6.36
N CYS A 169 -5.86 -9.47 5.99
CA CYS A 169 -7.00 -10.27 6.40
C CYS A 169 -6.96 -11.64 5.71
N LYS A 170 -6.96 -12.72 6.50
CA LYS A 170 -6.98 -14.09 5.95
C LYS A 170 -8.18 -14.38 5.04
N ASN A 171 -9.29 -13.66 5.27
CA ASN A 171 -10.51 -13.77 4.46
C ASN A 171 -10.55 -12.75 3.31
N ALA A 172 -9.53 -11.89 3.16
CA ALA A 172 -9.51 -10.79 2.20
C ALA A 172 -10.81 -9.94 2.21
N SER A 173 -11.37 -9.68 3.40
CA SER A 173 -12.70 -9.09 3.52
C SER A 173 -12.73 -7.64 3.02
N ALA A 174 -13.50 -7.40 1.95
CA ALA A 174 -13.75 -6.07 1.42
C ALA A 174 -14.41 -5.12 2.44
N ALA A 175 -15.12 -5.65 3.43
CA ALA A 175 -15.76 -4.85 4.48
C ALA A 175 -14.76 -3.98 5.26
N LEU A 176 -13.49 -4.37 5.33
CA LEU A 176 -12.43 -3.60 5.99
C LEU A 176 -12.10 -2.29 5.25
N PHE A 177 -12.29 -2.25 3.93
CA PHE A 177 -12.16 -1.04 3.13
C PHE A 177 -13.49 -0.28 3.05
N VAL A 178 -14.57 -1.00 2.72
CA VAL A 178 -15.92 -0.44 2.57
C VAL A 178 -16.40 0.24 3.84
N GLY A 179 -16.16 -0.37 5.01
CA GLY A 179 -16.57 0.19 6.29
C GLY A 179 -15.99 1.58 6.55
N ALA A 180 -14.71 1.80 6.24
CA ALA A 180 -14.09 3.11 6.37
C ALA A 180 -14.74 4.14 5.44
N LYS A 181 -15.00 3.77 4.18
CA LYS A 181 -15.58 4.69 3.19
C LYS A 181 -17.05 5.01 3.49
N VAL A 182 -17.85 4.02 3.89
CA VAL A 182 -19.24 4.25 4.31
C VAL A 182 -19.29 5.09 5.57
N SER A 183 -18.44 4.83 6.57
CA SER A 183 -18.44 5.60 7.83
C SER A 183 -18.06 7.07 7.58
N HIS A 184 -17.08 7.32 6.73
CA HIS A 184 -16.71 8.66 6.31
C HIS A 184 -17.90 9.41 5.67
N LEU A 185 -18.60 8.77 4.74
CA LEU A 185 -19.66 9.39 3.95
C LEU A 185 -21.01 9.48 4.69
N ALA A 186 -21.30 8.57 5.63
CA ALA A 186 -22.58 8.52 6.32
C ALA A 186 -22.68 9.50 7.51
N LEU A 187 -21.54 10.01 7.99
CA LEU A 187 -21.47 10.92 9.14
C LEU A 187 -21.50 12.40 8.74
N LEU A 188 -21.26 12.70 7.46
CA LEU A 188 -21.33 14.04 6.90
C LEU A 188 -22.61 14.18 6.04
N PRO A 189 -23.24 15.36 6.03
CA PRO A 189 -24.43 15.65 5.24
C PRO A 189 -24.16 15.68 3.73
#